data_AF-A0A3M4TP49-F1
#
_entry.id   AF-A0A3M4TP49-F1
#
_cell.length_a   1.000
_cell.length_b   1.000
_cell.length_c   1.000
_cell.angle_alpha   90.00
_cell.angle_beta   90.00
_cell.angle_gamma   90.00
#
_symmetry.space_group_name_H-M   'P 1'
#
loop_
_entity.id
_entity.type
_entity.pdbx_description
1 polymer ?
#
loop_
_entity_poly.entity_id
_entity_poly.type
_entity_poly.pdbx_seq_one_letter_code
_entity_poly.pdbx_strand_id
1 'polypeptide(L)'
;MIAIITGIGVYAVHATTFDLFLMVGIGIFGYILRKLDFPLSPILLGFILGGLMEQNLRRALSISNGELGILWASPITLGVWVVTVLMMLFPLIRIWRKRAKQRAAMTHG
;
A
#
# COMPACT_ATOMS: atom_id res chain seq x y z
N MET A 1 -4.44 -14.19 26.85
CA MET A 1 -4.59 -15.63 26.55
C MET A 1 -4.18 -15.97 25.12
N ILE A 2 -4.78 -15.35 24.09
CA ILE A 2 -4.39 -15.55 22.68
C ILE A 2 -2.88 -15.29 22.44
N ALA A 3 -2.34 -14.14 22.87
CA ALA A 3 -0.91 -13.84 22.68
C ALA A 3 0.06 -14.85 23.34
N ILE A 4 -0.33 -15.46 24.45
CA ILE A 4 0.47 -16.47 25.16
C ILE A 4 0.46 -17.78 24.37
N ILE A 5 -0.71 -18.21 23.88
CA ILE A 5 -0.87 -19.42 23.08
C ILE A 5 -0.16 -19.29 21.72
N THR A 6 -0.23 -18.12 21.07
CA THR A 6 0.49 -17.86 19.82
C THR A 6 2.01 -17.83 20.01
N GLY A 7 2.51 -17.30 21.13
CA GLY A 7 3.94 -17.31 21.46
C GLY A 7 4.49 -18.72 21.68
N ILE A 8 3.74 -19.58 22.36
CA ILE A 8 4.09 -21.00 22.53
C ILE A 8 4.08 -21.73 21.16
N GLY A 9 3.12 -21.44 20.30
CA GLY A 9 3.03 -22.01 18.95
C GLY A 9 4.19 -21.63 18.02
N VAL A 10 4.63 -20.37 18.02
CA VAL A 10 5.77 -19.91 17.20
C VAL A 10 7.09 -20.52 17.69
N TYR A 11 7.29 -20.58 19.01
CA TYR A 11 8.49 -21.20 19.60
C TYR A 11 8.59 -22.70 19.28
N ALA A 12 7.44 -23.39 19.19
CA ALA A 12 7.37 -24.82 18.87
C ALA A 12 7.62 -25.14 17.38
N VAL A 13 7.37 -24.21 16.46
CA VAL A 13 7.48 -24.47 15.00
C VAL A 13 8.87 -24.15 14.45
N HIS A 14 9.55 -23.13 14.97
CA HIS A 14 10.84 -22.70 14.42
C HIS A 14 12.01 -22.60 15.39
N ALA A 15 11.83 -22.82 16.70
CA ALA A 15 12.91 -22.91 17.71
C ALA A 15 14.02 -21.84 17.61
N THR A 16 13.76 -20.70 16.96
CA THR A 16 14.72 -19.61 16.78
C THR A 16 14.19 -18.37 17.49
N THR A 17 15.07 -17.71 18.23
CA THR A 17 14.73 -16.49 18.99
C THR A 17 14.30 -15.35 18.05
N PHE A 18 14.71 -15.38 16.78
CA PHE A 18 14.36 -14.39 15.77
C PHE A 18 12.85 -14.34 15.49
N ASP A 19 12.20 -15.49 15.32
CA ASP A 19 10.76 -15.55 15.02
C ASP A 19 9.91 -15.03 16.19
N LEU A 20 10.41 -15.22 17.42
CA LEU A 20 9.80 -14.65 18.62
C LEU A 20 9.89 -13.11 18.61
N PHE A 21 11.06 -12.55 18.31
CA PHE A 21 11.22 -11.10 18.17
C PHE A 21 10.39 -10.53 17.02
N LEU A 22 10.32 -11.22 15.89
CA LEU A 22 9.51 -10.82 14.74
C LEU A 22 8.01 -10.81 15.07
N MET A 23 7.52 -11.86 15.74
CA MET A 23 6.13 -11.93 16.21
C MET A 23 5.79 -10.74 17.12
N VAL A 24 6.65 -10.43 18.09
CA VAL A 24 6.45 -9.30 19.00
C VAL A 24 6.50 -7.98 18.22
N GLY A 25 7.43 -7.83 17.28
CA GLY A 25 7.55 -6.65 16.42
C GLY A 25 6.29 -6.40 15.58
N ILE A 26 5.77 -7.43 14.91
CA ILE A 26 4.53 -7.35 14.14
C ILE A 26 3.32 -7.07 15.06
N GLY A 27 3.29 -7.65 16.26
CA GLY A 27 2.25 -7.38 17.26
C GLY A 27 2.23 -5.91 17.70
N ILE A 28 3.40 -5.32 17.96
CA ILE A 28 3.55 -3.89 18.29
C ILE A 28 3.14 -3.03 17.09
N PHE A 29 3.57 -3.37 15.88
CA PHE A 29 3.20 -2.66 14.66
C PHE A 29 1.68 -2.65 14.44
N GLY A 30 1.01 -3.80 14.63
CA GLY A 30 -0.45 -3.90 14.57
C GLY A 30 -1.15 -3.06 15.66
N TYR A 31 -0.57 -2.98 16.85
CA TYR A 31 -1.07 -2.12 17.92
C TYR A 31 -0.97 -0.63 17.56
N ILE A 32 0.15 -0.20 16.97
CA ILE A 32 0.35 1.19 16.49
C ILE A 32 -0.68 1.53 15.41
N LEU A 33 -0.86 0.66 14.42
CA LEU A 33 -1.87 0.85 13.37
C LEU A 33 -3.28 1.01 13.95
N ARG A 34 -3.62 0.21 14.96
CA ARG A 34 -4.89 0.32 15.67
C ARG A 34 -5.02 1.63 16.47
N LYS A 35 -3.92 2.11 17.08
CA LYS A 35 -3.88 3.38 17.80
C LYS A 35 -3.99 4.60 16.87
N LEU A 36 -3.58 4.46 15.62
CA LEU A 36 -3.71 5.47 14.57
C LEU A 36 -5.10 5.46 13.90
N ASP A 37 -6.06 4.70 14.45
CA ASP A 37 -7.41 4.52 13.90
C ASP A 37 -7.42 4.11 12.42
N PHE A 38 -6.37 3.40 11.96
CA PHE A 38 -6.40 2.83 10.63
C PHE A 38 -7.54 1.81 10.56
N PRO A 39 -8.49 1.98 9.62
CA PRO A 39 -9.56 1.03 9.50
C PRO A 39 -8.98 -0.31 9.06
N LEU A 40 -9.51 -1.40 9.63
CA LEU A 40 -9.09 -2.76 9.27
C LEU A 40 -9.38 -3.06 7.79
N SER A 41 -10.39 -2.40 7.22
CA SER A 41 -10.86 -2.61 5.85
C SER A 41 -9.80 -2.32 4.78
N PRO A 42 -9.13 -1.14 4.73
CA PRO A 42 -8.01 -0.90 3.83
C PRO A 42 -6.84 -1.88 3.99
N ILE A 43 -6.52 -2.29 5.22
CA ILE A 43 -5.42 -3.23 5.50
C ILE A 43 -5.74 -4.59 4.87
N LEU A 44 -6.95 -5.11 5.09
CA LEU A 44 -7.42 -6.36 4.49
C LEU A 44 -7.48 -6.27 2.96
N LEU A 45 -7.99 -5.15 2.43
CA LEU A 45 -8.05 -4.92 0.99
C LEU A 45 -6.65 -4.92 0.37
N GLY A 46 -5.69 -4.22 0.98
CA GLY A 46 -4.31 -4.22 0.55
C GLY A 46 -3.67 -5.60 0.62
N PHE A 47 -3.97 -6.39 1.66
CA PHE A 47 -3.47 -7.75 1.81
C PHE A 47 -3.97 -8.69 0.71
N ILE A 48 -5.29 -8.69 0.45
CA ILE A 48 -5.91 -9.52 -0.59
C ILE A 48 -5.44 -9.09 -1.98
N LEU A 49 -5.47 -7.78 -2.25
CA LEU A 49 -5.04 -7.23 -3.53
C LEU A 49 -3.55 -7.43 -3.77
N GLY A 50 -2.72 -7.40 -2.73
CA GLY A 50 -1.29 -7.62 -2.83
C GLY A 50 -0.95 -8.99 -3.41
N GLY A 51 -1.57 -10.05 -2.89
CA GLY A 51 -1.38 -11.41 -3.42
C GLY A 51 -1.87 -11.54 -4.87
N LEU A 52 -3.03 -10.96 -5.18
CA LEU A 52 -3.54 -10.87 -6.56
C LEU A 52 -2.58 -10.11 -7.48
N MET A 53 -2.03 -8.99 -7.02
CA MET A 53 -1.10 -8.16 -7.78
C MET A 53 0.18 -8.94 -8.09
N GLU A 54 0.77 -9.62 -7.10
CA GLU A 54 1.96 -10.43 -7.29
C GLU A 54 1.71 -11.57 -8.28
N GLN A 55 0.58 -12.27 -8.16
CA GLN A 55 0.20 -13.34 -9.10
C GLN A 55 0.06 -12.81 -10.54
N ASN A 56 -0.61 -11.67 -10.73
CA ASN A 56 -0.76 -11.06 -12.04
C ASN A 56 0.57 -10.52 -12.59
N LEU A 57 1.43 -9.95 -11.74
CA LEU A 57 2.77 -9.51 -12.11
C LEU A 57 3.63 -10.70 -12.55
N ARG A 58 3.67 -11.78 -11.77
CA ARG A 58 4.38 -13.02 -12.13
C ARG A 58 3.85 -13.61 -13.44
N ARG A 59 2.53 -13.62 -13.63
CA ARG A 59 1.91 -14.05 -14.89
C ARG A 59 2.35 -13.18 -16.07
N ALA A 60 2.30 -11.86 -15.92
CA ALA A 60 2.72 -10.92 -16.96
C ALA A 60 4.20 -11.11 -17.33
N LEU A 61 5.07 -11.26 -16.33
CA LEU A 61 6.51 -11.51 -16.53
C LEU A 61 6.79 -12.88 -17.14
N SER A 62 6.04 -13.91 -16.75
CA SER A 62 6.16 -15.22 -17.37
C SER A 62 5.76 -15.20 -18.84
N ILE A 63 4.77 -14.38 -19.23
CA ILE A 63 4.34 -14.22 -20.63
C ILE A 63 5.37 -13.39 -21.42
N SER A 64 6.01 -12.41 -20.78
CA SER A 64 7.01 -11.54 -21.41
C SER A 64 8.45 -12.06 -21.36
N ASN A 65 8.68 -13.33 -21.00
CA ASN A 65 10.03 -13.89 -20.79
C ASN A 65 10.90 -13.08 -19.81
N GLY A 66 10.28 -12.44 -18.81
CA GLY A 66 10.97 -11.64 -17.80
C GLY A 66 11.18 -10.17 -18.19
N GLU A 67 10.72 -9.72 -19.36
CA GLU A 67 10.83 -8.32 -19.75
C GLU A 67 9.84 -7.44 -18.99
N LEU A 68 10.37 -6.51 -18.18
CA LEU A 68 9.59 -5.47 -17.49
C LEU A 68 8.93 -4.47 -18.47
N GLY A 69 9.35 -4.49 -19.73
CA GLY A 69 8.78 -3.68 -20.80
C GLY A 69 7.29 -3.93 -21.00
N ILE A 70 6.77 -5.13 -20.70
CA ILE A 70 5.33 -5.44 -20.87
C ILE A 70 4.41 -4.59 -20.00
N LEU A 71 4.92 -4.05 -18.89
CA LEU A 71 4.19 -3.13 -18.02
C LEU A 71 3.96 -1.75 -18.66
N TRP A 72 4.68 -1.43 -19.74
CA TRP A 72 4.61 -0.14 -20.45
C TRP A 72 4.37 -0.29 -21.96
N ALA A 73 4.51 -1.51 -22.50
CA ALA A 73 4.46 -1.77 -23.93
C ALA A 73 3.04 -1.72 -24.52
N SER A 74 2.01 -1.98 -23.72
CA SER A 74 0.63 -1.97 -24.22
C SER A 74 0.05 -0.55 -24.24
N PRO A 75 -0.56 -0.11 -25.37
CA PRO A 75 -1.27 1.16 -25.46
C PRO A 75 -2.36 1.32 -24.40
N ILE A 76 -2.97 0.21 -23.99
CA ILE A 76 -4.00 0.17 -22.94
C ILE A 76 -3.37 0.53 -21.59
N THR A 77 -2.20 -0.02 -21.28
CA THR A 77 -1.50 0.25 -20.02
C THR A 77 -1.04 1.70 -19.95
N LEU A 78 -0.55 2.25 -21.06
CA LEU A 78 -0.23 3.67 -21.20
C LEU A 78 -1.45 4.56 -20.93
N GLY A 79 -2.62 4.22 -21.51
CA GLY A 79 -3.86 4.93 -21.26
C GLY A 79 -4.27 4.93 -19.77
N VAL A 80 -4.19 3.77 -19.11
CA VAL A 80 -4.48 3.65 -17.67
C VAL A 80 -3.51 4.49 -16.84
N TRP A 81 -2.21 4.44 -17.12
CA TRP A 81 -1.21 5.27 -16.44
C TRP A 81 -1.50 6.77 -16.56
N VAL A 82 -1.85 7.24 -17.77
CA VAL A 82 -2.20 8.64 -18.01
C VAL A 82 -3.41 9.04 -17.17
N VAL A 83 -4.47 8.23 -17.14
CA VAL A 83 -5.67 8.49 -16.34
C VAL A 83 -5.35 8.49 -14.84
N THR A 84 -4.57 7.54 -14.34
CA THR A 84 -4.15 7.49 -12.93
C THR A 84 -3.40 8.74 -12.53
N VAL A 85 -2.43 9.18 -13.34
CA VAL A 85 -1.63 10.39 -13.09
C VAL A 85 -2.52 11.63 -13.12
N LEU A 86 -3.44 11.74 -14.09
CA LEU A 86 -4.40 12.85 -14.16
C LEU A 86 -5.32 12.90 -12.93
N MET A 87 -5.86 11.76 -12.50
CA MET A 87 -6.72 11.68 -11.30
C MET A 87 -5.97 12.06 -10.03
N MET A 88 -4.69 11.71 -9.92
CA MET A 88 -3.85 12.07 -8.78
C MET A 88 -3.50 13.57 -8.76
N LEU A 89 -3.22 14.15 -9.93
CA LEU A 89 -2.86 15.57 -10.09
C LEU A 89 -4.07 16.51 -9.99
N PHE A 90 -5.26 16.06 -10.40
CA PHE A 90 -6.48 16.87 -10.39
C PHE A 90 -6.82 17.52 -9.03
N PRO A 91 -6.89 16.76 -7.89
CA PRO A 91 -7.13 17.36 -6.59
C PRO A 91 -5.98 18.26 -6.14
N LEU A 92 -4.73 17.91 -6.48
CA LEU A 92 -3.54 18.69 -6.14
C LEU A 92 -3.59 20.08 -6.79
N ILE A 93 -3.82 20.14 -8.11
CA ILE A 93 -3.93 21.40 -8.86
C ILE A 93 -5.10 22.25 -8.35
N ARG A 94 -6.23 21.62 -7.98
CA ARG A 94 -7.39 22.32 -7.42
C ARG A 94 -7.09 22.94 -6.05
N ILE A 95 -6.36 22.24 -5.19
CA ILE A 95 -5.92 22.77 -3.87
C ILE A 95 -4.99 23.96 -4.08
N TRP A 96 -4.03 23.87 -5.00
CA TRP A 96 -3.07 24.94 -5.27
C TRP A 96 -3.75 26.19 -5.87
N ARG A 97 -4.68 26.02 -6.81
CA ARG A 97 -5.46 27.13 -7.37
C ARG A 97 -6.39 27.78 -6.33
N LYS A 98 -6.99 27.00 -5.43
CA LYS A 98 -7.81 27.56 -4.32
C LYS A 98 -6.97 28.38 -3.35
N ARG A 99 -5.78 27.89 -2.98
CA ARG A 99 -4.83 28.62 -2.12
C ARG A 99 -4.31 29.91 -2.77
N ALA A 100 -4.06 29.89 -4.08
CA ALA A 100 -3.64 31.08 -4.83
C ALA A 100 -4.74 32.16 -4.88
N LYS A 101 -6.01 31.76 -5.09
CA LYS A 101 -7.15 32.70 -5.08
C LYS A 101 -7.43 33.29 -3.70
N GLN A 102 -7.23 32.53 -2.62
CA GLN A 102 -7.42 33.02 -1.24
C GLN A 102 -6.34 34.02 -0.83
N ARG A 103 -5.09 33.86 -1.29
CA ARG A 103 -4.00 34.82 -1.03
C ARG A 103 -4.21 36.16 -1.74
N ALA A 104 -4.75 36.16 -2.96
CA ALA A 104 -5.05 37.38 -3.70
C ALA A 104 -6.23 38.19 -3.11
N ALA A 105 -7.11 37.56 -2.33
CA ALA A 105 -8.25 38.23 -1.68
C ALA A 105 -7.87 38.94 -0.36
N MET A 106 -6.76 38.56 0.28
CA MET A 106 -6.30 39.20 1.54
C MET A 106 -5.45 40.46 1.32
N THR A 107 -4.99 40.73 0.09
CA THR A 107 -4.16 41.90 -0.23
C THR A 107 -4.96 43.14 -0.69
N HIS A 108 -6.30 43.06 -0.70
CA HIS A 108 -7.19 44.14 -1.15
C HIS A 108 -8.25 44.58 -0.12
N GLY A 109 -8.13 44.17 1.15
CA GLY A 109 -8.92 44.71 2.27
C GLY A 109 -8.06 45.61 3.14
#